data_AF-A0AAD7VYK0-F1
#
_entry.id   AF-A0AAD7VYK0-F1
#
_cell.length_a   1.000
_cell.length_b   1.000
_cell.length_c   1.000
_cell.angle_alpha   90.00
_cell.angle_beta   90.00
_cell.angle_gamma   90.00
#
_symmetry.space_group_name_H-M   'P 1'
#
loop_
_entity.id
_entity.type
_entity.pdbx_description
1 polymer ?
#
loop_
_entity_poly.entity_id
_entity_poly.type
_entity_poly.pdbx_seq_one_letter_code
_entity_poly.pdbx_strand_id
1 'polypeptide(L)'
;MEFSIQQRSLGKFHSGKGERSVTSISPTLSPPLVKQHGVLQGRKEKGQRAKLPRRSVCLIRSKAILSNIVWPGEEGNGDDDEDDEDTCPKHLRDRTTGFLRRFIETASAEKLQQLIRFWVGWEVPSPGMKVEVVRGEYLRASTCFLTLRVPGHFHTYEGFCDHMECCIATHDTVFGLI
;
A
#
# COMPACT_ATOMS: atom_id res chain seq x y z
N MET A 1 -22.99 -14.57 44.67
CA MET A 1 -22.30 -13.46 43.98
C MET A 1 -23.23 -12.99 42.88
N GLU A 2 -23.82 -11.83 43.11
CA GLU A 2 -24.92 -11.24 42.34
C GLU A 2 -24.32 -10.39 41.20
N PHE A 3 -24.73 -10.61 39.95
CA PHE A 3 -24.32 -9.81 38.81
C PHE A 3 -25.54 -9.08 38.22
N SER A 4 -25.59 -7.76 38.45
CA SER A 4 -26.57 -6.84 37.89
C SER A 4 -26.20 -6.47 36.45
N ILE A 5 -27.14 -6.67 35.52
CA ILE A 5 -27.07 -6.27 34.11
C ILE A 5 -27.71 -4.89 33.98
N GLN A 6 -26.93 -3.86 33.61
CA GLN A 6 -27.44 -2.54 33.25
C GLN A 6 -27.46 -2.39 31.72
N GLN A 7 -28.65 -2.48 31.12
CA GLN A 7 -28.94 -2.11 29.73
C GLN A 7 -29.12 -0.57 29.63
N ARG A 8 -28.54 0.08 28.61
CA ARG A 8 -28.84 1.48 28.23
C ARG A 8 -29.21 1.59 26.75
N SER A 9 -30.52 1.67 26.53
CA SER A 9 -31.30 2.57 25.66
C SER A 9 -30.72 3.07 24.32
N LEU A 10 -31.37 2.64 23.24
CA LEU A 10 -31.32 3.19 21.88
C LEU A 10 -32.05 4.54 21.79
N GLY A 11 -31.33 5.58 21.35
CA GLY A 11 -31.89 6.89 21.01
C GLY A 11 -32.37 6.94 19.56
N LYS A 12 -33.69 7.10 19.37
CA LYS A 12 -34.40 7.34 18.11
C LYS A 12 -34.03 8.71 17.50
N PHE A 13 -33.63 8.74 16.23
CA PHE A 13 -33.61 9.97 15.43
C PHE A 13 -34.98 10.21 14.79
N HIS A 14 -35.51 11.42 15.00
CA HIS A 14 -36.81 11.88 14.50
C HIS A 14 -36.71 12.43 13.07
N SER A 15 -37.76 12.13 12.31
CA SER A 15 -38.12 12.66 11.00
C SER A 15 -38.47 14.15 11.06
N GLY A 16 -37.80 14.98 10.26
CA GLY A 16 -38.14 16.37 10.00
C GLY A 16 -38.44 16.59 8.52
N LYS A 17 -39.73 16.79 8.19
CA LYS A 17 -40.19 17.30 6.89
C LYS A 17 -39.90 18.80 6.81
N GLY A 18 -39.28 19.23 5.71
CA GLY A 18 -39.08 20.64 5.37
C GLY A 18 -39.33 20.85 3.88
N GLU A 19 -40.49 21.41 3.57
CA GLU A 19 -40.95 21.80 2.23
C GLU A 19 -40.21 23.03 1.70
N ARG A 20 -40.25 23.16 0.36
CA ARG A 20 -40.14 24.37 -0.50
C ARG A 20 -38.86 24.51 -1.34
N SER A 21 -38.97 24.14 -2.61
CA SER A 21 -38.76 25.07 -3.75
C SER A 21 -38.99 24.34 -5.06
N VAL A 22 -40.11 24.64 -5.72
CA VAL A 22 -40.31 24.34 -7.15
C VAL A 22 -40.71 25.66 -7.78
N THR A 23 -39.75 26.40 -8.29
CA THR A 23 -40.01 27.51 -9.21
C THR A 23 -39.80 26.99 -10.63
N SER A 24 -40.95 26.79 -11.26
CA SER A 24 -41.16 26.65 -12.69
C SER A 24 -40.35 27.67 -13.48
N ILE A 25 -39.62 27.21 -14.50
CA ILE A 25 -39.09 28.06 -15.56
C ILE A 25 -39.50 27.43 -16.88
N SER A 26 -40.29 28.16 -17.65
CA SER A 26 -40.53 27.95 -19.08
C SER A 26 -40.58 29.34 -19.72
N PRO A 27 -40.56 29.42 -21.06
CA PRO A 27 -39.39 29.59 -21.91
C PRO A 27 -39.34 31.07 -22.40
N THR A 28 -38.60 31.32 -23.48
CA THR A 28 -38.56 32.57 -24.29
C THR A 28 -37.32 33.43 -24.03
N LEU A 29 -36.36 33.38 -24.95
CA LEU A 29 -36.13 34.45 -25.94
C LEU A 29 -34.84 34.13 -26.72
N SER A 30 -34.98 33.92 -28.02
CA SER A 30 -33.89 33.94 -28.98
C SER A 30 -33.19 35.29 -28.99
N PRO A 31 -31.86 35.35 -29.14
CA PRO A 31 -31.18 36.53 -29.66
C PRO A 31 -30.90 36.42 -31.17
N PRO A 32 -30.77 37.57 -31.87
CA PRO A 32 -30.81 37.66 -33.31
C PRO A 32 -29.47 37.31 -33.99
N LEU A 33 -29.61 36.83 -35.21
CA LEU A 33 -28.56 36.63 -36.19
C LEU A 33 -28.02 37.98 -36.68
N VAL A 34 -26.79 38.33 -36.31
CA VAL A 34 -25.99 39.35 -36.99
C VAL A 34 -24.68 38.72 -37.45
N LYS A 35 -24.54 38.60 -38.76
CA LYS A 35 -23.30 38.32 -39.47
C LYS A 35 -22.37 39.51 -39.31
N GLN A 36 -21.12 39.33 -38.89
CA GLN A 36 -19.98 40.11 -39.40
C GLN A 36 -18.67 39.30 -39.33
N HIS A 37 -17.87 39.48 -40.38
CA HIS A 37 -16.59 38.86 -40.65
C HIS A 37 -15.55 39.11 -39.54
N GLY A 38 -14.80 38.07 -39.18
CA GLY A 38 -13.62 38.18 -38.33
C GLY A 38 -12.71 36.97 -38.55
N VAL A 39 -11.59 37.22 -39.24
CA VAL A 39 -10.50 36.27 -39.48
C VAL A 39 -9.98 35.73 -38.14
N LEU A 40 -10.16 34.45 -37.87
CA LEU A 40 -9.46 33.74 -36.80
C LEU A 40 -8.28 32.99 -37.42
N GLN A 41 -7.10 33.60 -37.34
CA GLN A 41 -5.82 32.93 -37.50
C GLN A 41 -5.75 31.78 -36.48
N GLY A 42 -5.73 30.54 -36.98
CA GLY A 42 -5.41 29.36 -36.19
C GLY A 42 -3.99 29.47 -35.65
N ARG A 43 -3.86 29.81 -34.37
CA ARG A 43 -2.62 29.67 -33.59
C ARG A 43 -2.20 28.20 -33.63
N LYS A 44 -1.04 27.91 -34.24
CA LYS A 44 -0.30 26.67 -34.00
C LYS A 44 0.02 26.59 -32.51
N GLU A 45 -0.68 25.74 -31.77
CA GLU A 45 -0.21 25.27 -30.47
C GLU A 45 1.09 24.50 -30.70
N LYS A 46 2.22 25.14 -30.36
CA LYS A 46 3.49 24.45 -30.19
C LYS A 46 3.31 23.57 -28.96
N GLY A 47 3.18 22.26 -29.19
CA GLY A 47 3.16 21.25 -28.14
C GLY A 47 4.34 21.46 -27.20
N GLN A 48 4.06 22.03 -26.03
CA GLN A 48 5.02 22.11 -24.95
C GLN A 48 5.18 20.68 -24.45
N ARG A 49 6.26 20.03 -24.90
CA ARG A 49 6.71 18.74 -24.40
C ARG A 49 6.86 18.90 -22.89
N ALA A 50 5.90 18.38 -22.14
CA ALA A 50 5.93 18.40 -20.68
C ALA A 50 7.27 17.84 -20.25
N LYS A 51 8.13 18.69 -19.71
CA LYS A 51 9.37 18.26 -19.09
C LYS A 51 8.94 17.56 -17.81
N LEU A 52 8.80 16.24 -17.88
CA LEU A 52 8.62 15.41 -16.68
C LEU A 52 9.71 15.82 -15.70
N PRO A 53 9.35 16.22 -14.46
CA PRO A 53 10.34 16.58 -13.46
C PRO A 53 11.36 15.45 -13.33
N ARG A 54 12.65 15.79 -13.34
CA ARG A 54 13.71 14.83 -13.05
C ARG A 54 13.37 14.11 -11.75
N ARG A 55 13.35 12.78 -11.80
CA ARG A 55 13.07 11.86 -10.69
C ARG A 55 13.80 12.35 -9.43
N SER A 56 13.06 13.00 -8.53
CA SER A 56 13.58 13.34 -7.21
C SER A 56 13.69 12.02 -6.46
N VAL A 57 14.91 11.60 -6.15
CA VAL A 57 15.15 10.39 -5.37
C VAL A 57 14.64 10.67 -3.96
N CYS A 58 13.43 10.19 -3.65
CA CYS A 58 12.90 10.25 -2.30
C CYS A 58 13.72 9.26 -1.46
N LEU A 59 14.47 9.77 -0.48
CA LEU A 59 15.23 8.91 0.42
C LEU A 59 14.24 8.16 1.32
N ILE A 60 14.06 6.87 1.05
CA ILE A 60 13.23 6.02 1.92
C ILE A 60 13.97 5.85 3.24
N ARG A 61 13.28 6.15 4.34
CA ARG A 61 13.81 6.02 5.69
C ARG A 61 13.36 4.70 6.30
N SER A 62 14.27 3.94 6.90
CA SER A 62 13.98 2.67 7.60
C SER A 62 12.79 2.79 8.57
N LYS A 63 12.75 3.86 9.38
CA LYS A 63 11.66 4.11 10.33
C LYS A 63 10.29 4.25 9.66
N ALA A 64 10.23 4.85 8.48
CA ALA A 64 8.98 4.99 7.72
C ALA A 64 8.52 3.64 7.17
N ILE A 65 9.44 2.76 6.76
CA ILE A 65 9.09 1.40 6.36
C ILE A 65 8.51 0.64 7.55
N LEU A 66 9.25 0.60 8.66
CA LEU A 66 8.86 -0.18 9.85
C LEU A 66 7.49 0.22 10.42
N SER A 67 7.13 1.51 10.36
CA SER A 67 5.84 1.98 10.86
C SER A 67 4.65 1.62 9.98
N ASN A 68 4.88 1.20 8.74
CA ASN A 68 3.83 0.82 7.79
C ASN A 68 3.61 -0.70 7.72
N ILE A 69 4.44 -1.49 8.42
CA ILE A 69 4.38 -2.95 8.41
C ILE A 69 3.42 -3.46 9.49
N VAL A 70 2.54 -4.37 9.11
CA VAL A 70 1.79 -5.27 9.98
C VAL A 70 2.62 -6.55 10.15
N TRP A 71 3.07 -6.81 11.37
CA TRP A 71 3.95 -7.96 11.65
C TRP A 71 3.13 -9.23 11.93
N PRO A 72 3.69 -10.42 11.63
CA PRO A 72 3.02 -11.68 11.92
C PRO A 72 2.68 -11.76 13.42
N GLY A 73 1.42 -12.07 13.74
CA GLY A 73 0.96 -12.23 15.12
C GLY A 73 0.45 -10.96 15.82
N GLU A 74 0.46 -9.80 15.14
CA GLU A 74 -0.24 -8.60 15.64
C GLU A 74 -1.75 -8.64 15.36
N GLU A 75 -2.18 -9.43 14.38
CA GLU A 75 -3.59 -9.64 14.01
C GLU A 75 -4.21 -10.81 14.79
N GLY A 76 -4.71 -10.53 15.99
CA GLY A 76 -5.70 -11.38 16.66
C GLY A 76 -5.15 -12.44 17.62
N ASN A 77 -5.60 -12.35 18.86
CA ASN A 77 -5.45 -13.35 19.93
C ASN A 77 -6.29 -14.60 19.63
N GLY A 78 -5.86 -15.38 18.63
CA GLY A 78 -6.26 -16.77 18.45
C GLY A 78 -5.02 -17.62 18.66
N ASP A 79 -5.07 -18.54 19.63
CA ASP A 79 -4.21 -19.72 19.66
C ASP A 79 -4.58 -20.61 18.47
N ASP A 80 -4.38 -20.07 17.27
CA ASP A 80 -4.73 -20.71 16.02
C ASP A 80 -3.56 -21.62 15.67
N ASP A 81 -3.53 -22.75 16.38
CA ASP A 81 -3.00 -24.02 15.92
C ASP A 81 -3.85 -24.52 14.71
N GLU A 82 -4.21 -23.62 13.79
CA GLU A 82 -4.60 -24.04 12.45
C GLU A 82 -3.33 -24.54 11.79
N ASP A 83 -3.26 -25.87 11.68
CA ASP A 83 -2.31 -26.67 10.91
C ASP A 83 -2.41 -26.32 9.42
N ASP A 84 -2.28 -25.04 9.09
CA ASP A 84 -2.11 -24.57 7.74
C ASP A 84 -0.68 -24.97 7.36
N GLU A 85 -0.55 -25.94 6.46
CA GLU A 85 0.70 -26.63 6.11
C GLU A 85 1.84 -25.65 5.78
N ASP A 86 1.49 -24.46 5.29
CA ASP A 86 2.41 -23.38 4.91
C ASP A 86 2.91 -22.51 6.07
N THR A 87 2.29 -22.58 7.26
CA THR A 87 2.65 -21.75 8.41
C THR A 87 3.93 -22.25 9.08
N CYS A 88 4.90 -21.33 9.25
CA CYS A 88 6.13 -21.64 9.98
C CYS A 88 5.91 -21.69 11.50
N PRO A 89 6.62 -22.58 12.22
CA PRO A 89 6.65 -22.57 13.69
C PRO A 89 6.97 -21.19 14.27
N LYS A 90 6.33 -20.82 15.38
CA LYS A 90 6.47 -19.51 16.04
C LYS A 90 7.92 -19.05 16.21
N HIS A 91 8.82 -19.93 16.67
CA HIS A 91 10.23 -19.59 16.88
C HIS A 91 10.97 -19.21 15.58
N LEU A 92 10.58 -19.76 14.43
CA LEU A 92 11.11 -19.37 13.13
C LEU A 92 10.51 -18.04 12.68
N ARG A 93 9.20 -17.83 12.90
CA ARG A 93 8.53 -16.56 12.61
C ARG A 93 9.19 -15.40 13.37
N ASP A 94 9.39 -15.56 14.68
CA ASP A 94 10.01 -14.53 15.54
C ASP A 94 11.45 -14.23 15.11
N ARG A 95 12.21 -15.27 14.74
CA ARG A 95 13.58 -15.10 14.24
C ARG A 95 13.62 -14.37 12.90
N THR A 96 12.84 -14.83 11.92
CA THR A 96 12.81 -14.26 10.57
C THR A 96 12.31 -12.82 10.58
N THR A 97 11.30 -12.51 11.38
CA THR A 97 10.84 -11.12 11.57
C THR A 97 11.89 -10.24 12.22
N GLY A 98 12.63 -10.77 13.21
CA GLY A 98 13.79 -10.10 13.79
C GLY A 98 14.89 -9.81 12.78
N PHE A 99 15.20 -10.76 11.90
CA PHE A 99 16.16 -10.56 10.81
C PHE A 99 15.68 -9.51 9.81
N LEU A 100 14.41 -9.57 9.39
CA LEU A 100 13.85 -8.57 8.46
C LEU A 100 13.88 -7.16 9.06
N ARG A 101 13.51 -7.01 10.34
CA ARG A 101 13.57 -5.71 11.03
C ARG A 101 15.00 -5.17 11.04
N ARG A 102 15.98 -6.01 11.42
CA ARG A 102 17.39 -5.64 11.44
C ARG A 102 17.90 -5.28 10.03
N PHE A 103 17.47 -6.01 9.00
CA PHE A 103 17.81 -5.69 7.62
C PHE A 103 17.30 -4.30 7.24
N ILE A 104 16.03 -4.00 7.52
CA ILE A 104 15.44 -2.68 7.22
C ILE A 104 16.16 -1.55 7.98
N GLU A 105 16.59 -1.79 9.22
CA GLU A 105 17.31 -0.81 10.04
C GLU A 105 18.74 -0.54 9.55
N THR A 106 19.41 -1.53 8.96
CA THR A 106 20.84 -1.47 8.65
C THR A 106 21.16 -1.36 7.16
N ALA A 107 20.22 -1.71 6.28
CA ALA A 107 20.40 -1.65 4.85
C ALA A 107 20.58 -0.21 4.33
N SER A 108 21.31 -0.08 3.21
CA SER A 108 21.49 1.19 2.52
C SER A 108 20.17 1.71 1.95
N ALA A 109 20.08 3.02 1.71
CA ALA A 109 18.88 3.61 1.10
C ALA A 109 18.51 2.99 -0.26
N GLU A 110 19.51 2.57 -1.04
CA GLU A 110 19.33 1.87 -2.32
C GLU A 110 18.66 0.50 -2.13
N LYS A 111 19.18 -0.31 -1.19
CA LYS A 111 18.59 -1.62 -0.86
C LYS A 111 17.17 -1.48 -0.32
N LEU A 112 16.90 -0.45 0.48
CA LEU A 112 15.55 -0.15 0.95
C LEU A 112 14.62 0.26 -0.19
N GLN A 113 15.08 1.04 -1.16
CA GLN A 113 14.31 1.36 -2.37
C GLN A 113 14.00 0.12 -3.21
N GLN A 114 14.98 -0.76 -3.40
CA GLN A 114 14.79 -2.04 -4.09
C GLN A 114 13.78 -2.93 -3.35
N LEU A 115 13.89 -3.03 -2.02
CA LEU A 115 12.95 -3.79 -1.20
C LEU A 115 11.51 -3.27 -1.33
N ILE A 116 11.31 -1.96 -1.21
CA ILE A 116 9.96 -1.37 -1.32
C ILE A 116 9.41 -1.54 -2.74
N ARG A 117 10.24 -1.35 -3.76
CA ARG A 117 9.83 -1.59 -5.15
C ARG A 117 9.47 -3.05 -5.41
N PHE A 118 10.25 -3.99 -4.88
CA PHE A 118 9.97 -5.42 -4.96
C PHE A 118 8.64 -5.76 -4.26
N TRP A 119 8.42 -5.22 -3.06
CA TRP A 119 7.28 -5.55 -2.23
C TRP A 119 5.97 -4.92 -2.72
N VAL A 120 5.94 -3.62 -2.98
CA VAL A 120 4.69 -2.88 -3.29
C VAL A 120 4.59 -2.42 -4.74
N GLY A 121 5.64 -2.60 -5.55
CA GLY A 121 5.67 -2.17 -6.96
C GLY A 121 5.98 -0.67 -7.17
N TRP A 122 6.18 0.10 -6.10
CA TRP A 122 6.43 1.55 -6.12
C TRP A 122 7.63 1.92 -5.24
N GLU A 123 8.10 3.16 -5.31
CA GLU A 123 9.24 3.64 -4.50
C GLU A 123 8.83 4.23 -3.14
N VAL A 124 7.55 4.09 -2.76
CA VAL A 124 7.00 4.71 -1.55
C VAL A 124 6.33 3.63 -0.71
N PRO A 125 6.68 3.49 0.59
CA PRO A 125 6.00 2.57 1.50
C PRO A 125 4.51 2.89 1.58
N SER A 126 3.67 1.86 1.56
CA SER A 126 2.21 1.99 1.68
C SER A 126 1.75 1.53 3.06
N PRO A 127 0.74 2.16 3.66
CA PRO A 127 0.20 1.71 4.94
C PRO A 127 -0.43 0.31 4.80
N GLY A 128 -0.23 -0.53 5.82
CA GLY A 128 -0.80 -1.89 5.85
C GLY A 128 0.01 -2.93 5.07
N MET A 129 1.30 -2.69 4.86
CA MET A 129 2.21 -3.69 4.29
C MET A 129 2.29 -4.90 5.22
N LYS A 130 1.98 -6.10 4.73
CA LYS A 130 1.93 -7.32 5.54
C LYS A 130 3.18 -8.16 5.37
N VAL A 131 3.69 -8.71 6.45
CA VAL A 131 4.74 -9.74 6.41
C VAL A 131 4.13 -11.07 6.78
N GLU A 132 4.40 -12.09 5.96
CA GLU A 132 4.06 -13.48 6.22
C GLU A 132 5.36 -14.29 6.23
N VAL A 133 5.56 -15.14 7.24
CA VAL A 133 6.70 -16.07 7.27
C VAL A 133 6.19 -17.44 6.85
N VAL A 134 6.69 -17.93 5.71
CA VAL A 134 6.17 -19.11 5.03
C VAL A 134 7.23 -20.19 4.88
N ARG A 135 6.77 -21.43 4.71
CA ARG A 135 7.59 -22.51 4.18
C ARG A 135 7.80 -22.27 2.69
N GLY A 136 9.04 -22.00 2.30
CA GLY A 136 9.39 -21.69 0.92
C GLY A 136 10.89 -21.44 0.80
N GLU A 137 11.33 -21.27 -0.44
CA GLU A 137 12.75 -21.08 -0.77
C GLU A 137 13.08 -19.62 -1.05
N TYR A 138 12.15 -18.89 -1.69
CA TYR A 138 12.40 -17.54 -2.19
C TYR A 138 11.49 -16.49 -1.55
N LEU A 139 12.01 -15.26 -1.53
CA LEU A 139 11.21 -14.09 -1.17
C LEU A 139 10.13 -13.89 -2.24
N ARG A 140 8.88 -13.73 -1.83
CA ARG A 140 7.75 -13.50 -2.75
C ARG A 140 6.97 -12.27 -2.35
N ALA A 141 6.65 -11.42 -3.31
CA ALA A 141 5.82 -10.24 -3.10
C ALA A 141 4.49 -10.37 -3.85
N SER A 142 3.41 -10.12 -3.14
CA SER A 142 2.08 -9.95 -3.70
C SER A 142 1.74 -8.46 -3.67
N THR A 143 2.17 -7.72 -4.70
CA THR A 143 2.10 -6.25 -4.74
C THR A 143 0.67 -5.73 -4.58
N CYS A 144 -0.32 -6.39 -5.18
CA CYS A 144 -1.75 -6.03 -5.05
C CYS A 144 -2.27 -6.16 -3.61
N PHE A 145 -1.68 -7.06 -2.82
CA PHE A 145 -2.08 -7.33 -1.44
C PHE A 145 -1.09 -6.75 -0.43
N LEU A 146 -0.11 -5.96 -0.89
CA LEU A 146 0.97 -5.39 -0.08
C LEU A 146 1.66 -6.42 0.84
N THR A 147 1.73 -7.68 0.40
CA THR A 147 2.19 -8.80 1.25
C THR A 147 3.56 -9.28 0.81
N LEU A 148 4.50 -9.37 1.75
CA LEU A 148 5.83 -9.96 1.58
C LEU A 148 5.89 -11.29 2.31
N ARG A 149 6.05 -12.36 1.54
CA ARG A 149 6.26 -13.72 2.02
C ARG A 149 7.75 -13.98 2.14
N VAL A 150 8.19 -14.22 3.37
CA VAL A 150 9.59 -14.37 3.75
C VAL A 150 9.85 -15.82 4.14
N PRO A 151 10.86 -16.49 3.57
CA PRO A 151 11.19 -17.85 3.96
C PRO A 151 11.60 -17.97 5.44
N GLY A 152 11.01 -18.92 6.16
CA GLY A 152 11.28 -19.15 7.57
C GLY A 152 12.52 -19.99 7.90
N HIS A 153 13.22 -20.53 6.89
CA HIS A 153 14.26 -21.55 7.08
C HIS A 153 15.65 -20.99 7.44
N PHE A 154 15.81 -19.67 7.52
CA PHE A 154 17.12 -19.06 7.83
C PHE A 154 17.51 -19.22 9.30
N HIS A 155 18.74 -19.71 9.53
CA HIS A 155 19.30 -19.84 10.87
C HIS A 155 20.24 -18.71 11.27
N THR A 156 20.85 -18.05 10.29
CA THR A 156 21.79 -16.95 10.48
C THR A 156 21.30 -15.68 9.81
N TYR A 157 21.67 -14.52 10.36
CA TYR A 157 21.34 -13.23 9.78
C TYR A 157 22.07 -13.00 8.44
N GLU A 158 23.31 -13.49 8.31
CA GLU A 158 24.11 -13.35 7.09
C GLU A 158 23.47 -14.06 5.90
N GLY A 159 23.07 -15.33 6.07
CA GLY A 159 22.39 -16.07 5.00
C GLY A 159 21.03 -15.44 4.63
N PHE A 160 20.32 -14.87 5.62
CA PHE A 160 19.11 -14.10 5.36
C PHE A 160 19.39 -12.82 4.54
N CYS A 161 20.43 -12.06 4.89
CA CYS A 161 20.81 -10.84 4.18
C CYS A 161 21.20 -11.12 2.74
N ASP A 162 22.08 -12.10 2.52
CA ASP A 162 22.54 -12.46 1.18
C ASP A 162 21.34 -12.85 0.29
N HIS A 163 20.41 -13.64 0.84
CA HIS A 163 19.18 -14.02 0.14
C HIS A 163 18.28 -12.82 -0.18
N MET A 164 18.08 -11.91 0.77
CA MET A 164 17.30 -10.68 0.57
C MET A 164 17.90 -9.84 -0.54
N GLU A 165 19.22 -9.64 -0.53
CA GLU A 165 19.94 -8.86 -1.53
C GLU A 165 19.85 -9.49 -2.92
N CYS A 166 20.02 -10.82 -3.02
CA CYS A 166 19.81 -11.54 -4.27
C CYS A 166 18.39 -11.36 -4.81
N CYS A 167 17.36 -11.50 -3.95
CA CYS A 167 15.96 -11.39 -4.38
C CYS A 167 15.59 -9.98 -4.85
N ILE A 168 15.94 -8.94 -4.08
CA ILE A 168 15.57 -7.55 -4.41
C ILE A 168 16.39 -6.97 -5.56
N ALA A 169 17.55 -7.56 -5.86
CA ALA A 169 18.37 -7.19 -7.02
C ALA A 169 17.75 -7.62 -8.36
N THR A 170 16.72 -8.47 -8.38
CA THR A 170 16.09 -8.96 -9.64
C THR A 170 15.20 -7.93 -10.36
N HIS A 171 15.28 -6.66 -9.95
CA HIS A 171 14.48 -5.53 -10.41
C HIS A 171 14.51 -5.21 -11.93
N ASP A 172 15.44 -5.78 -12.69
CA ASP A 172 15.48 -5.66 -14.16
C ASP A 172 14.58 -6.67 -14.88
N THR A 173 14.14 -7.72 -14.20
CA THR A 173 13.09 -8.62 -14.70
C THR A 173 11.75 -8.13 -14.14
N VAL A 174 10.96 -7.48 -14.99
CA VAL A 174 9.82 -6.61 -14.64
C VAL A 174 8.69 -7.28 -13.82
N PHE A 175 8.75 -8.58 -13.52
CA PHE A 175 7.70 -9.28 -12.78
C PHE A 175 8.21 -10.41 -11.88
N GLY A 176 9.23 -10.17 -11.06
CA GLY A 176 9.52 -11.03 -9.89
C GLY A 176 9.60 -12.54 -10.17
N LEU A 177 10.08 -12.90 -11.36
CA LEU A 177 10.30 -14.27 -11.79
C LEU A 177 11.76 -14.60 -11.50
N ILE A 178 11.96 -15.37 -10.44
CA ILE A 178 13.08 -16.30 -10.31
C ILE A 178 12.48 -17.70 -10.37
#